data_AF-A0A0W8INN0-F1
#
_entry.id   AF-A0A0W8INN0-F1
#
_cell.length_a   1.000
_cell.length_b   1.000
_cell.length_c   1.000
_cell.angle_alpha   90.00
_cell.angle_beta   90.00
_cell.angle_gamma   90.00
#
_symmetry.space_group_name_H-M   'P 1'
#
loop_
_entity.id
_entity.type
_entity.pdbx_description
1 polymer ?
#
loop_
_entity_poly.entity_id
_entity_poly.type
_entity_poly.pdbx_seq_one_letter_code
_entity_poly.pdbx_strand_id
1 'polypeptide(L)'
;MLRDRGSIHMSPTTSGSARALGAAAAALLFLASCAAPTGGEPSGEGTGATGSPAATAAESPTGSGPATESPSPASASPTADPTGSPTTGPTASPTAGPTGTPTAGPTESPTATPTPGPTGSPAPAERVTYSGTAADAAFAFELPATWRVDGEFSGVGGTVTVVGPDGAPLGYLTVLQAWGAECGPDCTQPAVVHLGDVPGEAALSSSGEFVVRSVAMDLTSSPRLRNVNGWQDNVRLMTSLTDADTPPPTAMLPHVMYGLGLVETGVVASNGITYRTVIFSSAHDFPTVAAAEEYVASEEHQQIQAMIASFRA
;
A
#
# COMPACT_ATOMS: atom_id res chain seq x y z
N MET A 1 62.41 67.89 7.91
CA MET A 1 61.59 66.92 7.13
C MET A 1 60.27 66.80 7.90
N LEU A 2 59.15 67.46 7.61
CA LEU A 2 58.58 68.12 6.42
C LEU A 2 58.16 67.19 5.28
N ARG A 3 56.84 67.24 4.93
CA ARG A 3 56.09 66.58 3.82
C ARG A 3 55.90 65.06 3.94
N ASP A 4 54.83 64.43 3.42
CA ASP A 4 53.56 64.84 2.74
C ASP A 4 52.49 63.78 3.14
N ARG A 5 51.17 64.01 3.28
CA ARG A 5 50.08 64.45 2.35
C ARG A 5 49.86 63.60 1.08
N GLY A 6 48.72 62.90 1.07
CA GLY A 6 48.01 62.42 -0.14
C GLY A 6 48.52 61.09 -0.74
N SER A 7 47.80 60.46 -1.69
CA SER A 7 46.49 60.81 -2.25
C SER A 7 46.00 59.72 -3.22
N ILE A 8 44.68 59.41 -3.25
CA ILE A 8 43.91 58.77 -4.38
C ILE A 8 44.44 57.39 -4.91
N HIS A 9 43.76 56.58 -5.75
CA HIS A 9 42.47 56.68 -6.47
C HIS A 9 41.87 55.30 -6.78
N MET A 10 40.55 55.26 -7.02
CA MET A 10 39.83 54.42 -8.01
C MET A 10 39.97 52.89 -8.00
N SER A 11 38.82 52.24 -7.78
CA SER A 11 38.44 51.01 -8.48
C SER A 11 38.44 51.23 -10.00
N PRO A 12 38.62 50.15 -10.77
CA PRO A 12 37.70 49.91 -11.88
C PRO A 12 37.02 48.53 -11.79
N THR A 13 35.72 48.55 -12.07
CA THR A 13 34.97 47.40 -12.59
C THR A 13 35.63 46.83 -13.85
N THR A 14 35.44 45.54 -14.14
CA THR A 14 34.69 45.06 -15.34
C THR A 14 34.91 43.55 -15.60
N SER A 15 33.79 42.85 -15.80
CA SER A 15 33.56 41.63 -16.61
C SER A 15 34.51 40.42 -16.55
N GLY A 16 33.94 39.25 -16.31
CA GLY A 16 34.61 37.94 -16.37
C GLY A 16 33.62 36.78 -16.42
N SER A 17 32.73 36.79 -17.40
CA SER A 17 31.68 35.77 -17.58
C SER A 17 32.24 34.35 -17.76
N ALA A 18 31.80 33.41 -16.92
CA ALA A 18 31.94 31.97 -17.15
C ALA A 18 30.58 31.28 -16.94
N ARG A 19 29.92 30.95 -18.06
CA ARG A 19 28.77 30.03 -18.06
C ARG A 19 29.27 28.64 -17.65
N ALA A 20 28.77 28.11 -16.53
CA ALA A 20 28.83 26.69 -16.25
C ALA A 20 27.44 26.09 -16.50
N LEU A 21 27.27 25.40 -17.64
CA LEU A 21 26.14 24.49 -17.82
C LEU A 21 26.41 23.25 -16.93
N GLY A 22 25.73 23.16 -15.78
CA GLY A 22 25.67 21.97 -14.95
C GLY A 22 24.42 21.17 -15.29
N ALA A 23 24.56 19.87 -15.56
CA ALA A 23 23.49 19.06 -16.13
C ALA A 23 22.30 18.85 -15.19
N ALA A 24 21.08 18.98 -15.74
CA ALA A 24 19.86 18.51 -15.09
C ALA A 24 19.82 16.97 -15.17
N ALA A 25 20.16 16.30 -14.08
CA ALA A 25 19.95 14.86 -13.94
C ALA A 25 18.50 14.61 -13.51
N ALA A 26 17.62 14.35 -14.48
CA ALA A 26 16.29 13.84 -14.18
C ALA A 26 16.41 12.42 -13.60
N ALA A 27 15.99 12.24 -12.35
CA ALA A 27 15.87 10.91 -11.75
C ALA A 27 14.72 10.17 -12.44
N LEU A 28 15.03 9.15 -13.24
CA LEU A 28 14.01 8.31 -13.87
C LEU A 28 13.23 7.55 -12.79
N LEU A 29 11.90 7.65 -12.82
CA LEU A 29 11.06 6.65 -12.16
C LEU A 29 11.30 5.29 -12.82
N PHE A 30 11.54 4.27 -12.00
CA PHE A 30 11.53 2.88 -12.46
C PHE A 30 10.08 2.44 -12.75
N LEU A 31 9.68 2.54 -14.01
CA LEU A 31 8.54 1.76 -14.51
C LEU A 31 8.96 0.29 -14.60
N ALA A 32 8.42 -0.54 -13.72
CA ALA A 32 8.58 -1.99 -13.78
C ALA A 32 7.85 -2.55 -15.02
N SER A 33 8.58 -2.65 -16.13
CA SER A 33 8.04 -3.22 -17.38
C SER A 33 8.08 -4.74 -17.32
N CYS A 34 6.91 -5.38 -17.27
CA CYS A 34 6.80 -6.84 -17.35
C CYS A 34 7.09 -7.34 -18.78
N ALA A 35 8.33 -7.78 -19.03
CA ALA A 35 8.67 -8.61 -20.19
C ALA A 35 8.64 -10.09 -19.80
N ALA A 36 7.82 -10.89 -20.48
CA ALA A 36 7.81 -12.35 -20.33
C ALA A 36 9.04 -12.96 -21.06
N PRO A 37 9.61 -14.07 -20.57
CA PRO A 37 10.88 -14.59 -21.06
C PRO A 37 10.78 -15.34 -22.39
N THR A 38 11.84 -15.23 -23.17
CA THR A 38 12.09 -15.92 -24.44
C THR A 38 12.51 -17.38 -24.26
N GLY A 39 12.04 -18.25 -25.15
CA GLY A 39 12.87 -19.31 -25.75
C GLY A 39 12.93 -19.05 -27.27
N GLY A 40 13.98 -19.40 -28.01
CA GLY A 40 15.11 -20.25 -27.67
C GLY A 40 15.61 -20.96 -28.92
N GLU A 41 16.43 -20.25 -29.72
CA GLU A 41 17.60 -20.77 -30.47
C GLU A 41 17.41 -21.77 -31.64
N PRO A 42 18.42 -21.97 -32.53
CA PRO A 42 19.27 -20.93 -33.15
C PRO A 42 19.64 -21.20 -34.66
N SER A 43 20.42 -20.27 -35.22
CA SER A 43 21.45 -20.48 -36.28
C SER A 43 21.06 -20.73 -37.76
N GLY A 44 21.70 -19.97 -38.66
CA GLY A 44 21.78 -20.23 -40.10
C GLY A 44 22.27 -19.02 -40.93
N GLU A 45 23.51 -19.05 -41.41
CA GLU A 45 24.09 -18.07 -42.38
C GLU A 45 23.33 -18.02 -43.71
N GLY A 46 23.42 -16.97 -44.56
CA GLY A 46 24.15 -15.70 -44.46
C GLY A 46 24.33 -15.03 -45.84
N THR A 47 24.86 -13.79 -45.85
CA THR A 47 25.27 -12.97 -47.03
C THR A 47 24.15 -12.43 -47.94
N GLY A 48 24.29 -11.22 -48.53
CA GLY A 48 23.36 -10.86 -49.62
C GLY A 48 23.18 -9.44 -50.17
N ALA A 49 23.75 -8.37 -49.59
CA ALA A 49 23.93 -7.04 -50.23
C ALA A 49 22.71 -6.15 -50.64
N THR A 50 22.94 -4.83 -50.48
CA THR A 50 22.42 -3.67 -51.26
C THR A 50 20.94 -3.27 -51.24
N GLY A 51 20.72 -1.96 -51.05
CA GLY A 51 19.59 -1.23 -51.65
C GLY A 51 18.55 -0.64 -50.70
N SER A 52 18.81 0.57 -50.19
CA SER A 52 17.72 1.52 -49.91
C SER A 52 17.45 2.30 -51.20
N PRO A 53 16.20 2.68 -51.51
CA PRO A 53 15.73 3.96 -50.98
C PRO A 53 14.27 3.97 -50.51
N ALA A 54 13.91 5.04 -49.80
CA ALA A 54 12.54 5.37 -49.42
C ALA A 54 11.72 5.93 -50.60
N ALA A 55 10.41 5.71 -50.57
CA ALA A 55 9.41 6.58 -51.21
C ALA A 55 8.08 6.52 -50.42
N THR A 56 7.37 7.64 -50.43
CA THR A 56 6.24 7.96 -49.52
C THR A 56 4.90 7.91 -50.24
N ALA A 57 3.79 7.90 -49.48
CA ALA A 57 2.40 8.22 -49.87
C ALA A 57 1.62 7.12 -50.63
N ALA A 58 0.28 7.06 -50.57
CA ALA A 58 -0.70 7.53 -49.56
C ALA A 58 -2.09 6.91 -49.88
N GLU A 59 -3.07 7.19 -49.01
CA GLU A 59 -4.53 7.11 -49.22
C GLU A 59 -5.27 5.74 -49.19
N SER A 60 -6.27 5.70 -48.31
CA SER A 60 -7.51 4.89 -48.36
C SER A 60 -8.54 5.59 -49.29
N PRO A 61 -9.81 5.13 -49.50
CA PRO A 61 -10.53 4.01 -48.88
C PRO A 61 -11.35 3.12 -49.85
N THR A 62 -12.02 2.11 -49.30
CA THR A 62 -13.15 1.35 -49.89
C THR A 62 -13.76 0.47 -48.79
N GLY A 63 -15.03 0.09 -48.78
CA GLY A 63 -16.16 0.38 -49.67
C GLY A 63 -17.27 -0.66 -49.42
N SER A 64 -18.48 -0.22 -49.06
CA SER A 64 -19.57 -1.13 -48.63
C SER A 64 -20.12 -2.04 -49.75
N GLY A 65 -20.48 -3.28 -49.41
CA GLY A 65 -21.15 -4.22 -50.32
C GLY A 65 -22.68 -4.28 -50.12
N PRO A 66 -23.49 -4.56 -51.18
CA PRO A 66 -24.94 -4.78 -51.09
C PRO A 66 -25.39 -6.25 -51.18
N ALA A 67 -26.70 -6.47 -50.99
CA ALA A 67 -27.42 -7.76 -50.86
C ALA A 67 -27.73 -8.47 -52.23
N THR A 68 -28.49 -9.58 -52.39
CA THR A 68 -29.79 -9.98 -51.79
C THR A 68 -30.20 -11.44 -52.10
N GLU A 69 -31.28 -11.92 -51.42
CA GLU A 69 -32.15 -13.12 -51.67
C GLU A 69 -31.71 -14.50 -51.07
N SER A 70 -32.59 -15.45 -50.67
CA SER A 70 -34.05 -15.43 -50.33
C SER A 70 -34.48 -16.66 -49.47
N PRO A 71 -35.72 -16.76 -48.91
CA PRO A 71 -36.01 -17.63 -47.74
C PRO A 71 -37.09 -18.74 -47.89
N SER A 72 -37.35 -19.46 -46.76
CA SER A 72 -38.61 -20.12 -46.30
C SER A 72 -38.62 -21.67 -46.24
N PRO A 73 -39.41 -22.35 -45.34
CA PRO A 73 -40.01 -21.96 -44.06
C PRO A 73 -39.65 -22.91 -42.87
N ALA A 74 -40.16 -22.58 -41.67
CA ALA A 74 -39.98 -23.33 -40.42
C ALA A 74 -40.93 -24.53 -40.23
N SER A 75 -40.60 -25.40 -39.27
CA SER A 75 -41.54 -26.32 -38.59
C SER A 75 -41.25 -26.33 -37.09
N ALA A 76 -42.29 -26.42 -36.25
CA ALA A 76 -42.21 -26.25 -34.80
C ALA A 76 -42.76 -27.48 -34.06
N SER A 77 -42.09 -27.90 -32.99
CA SER A 77 -42.69 -28.58 -31.83
C SER A 77 -41.64 -28.78 -30.71
N PRO A 78 -41.86 -28.30 -29.48
CA PRO A 78 -41.12 -28.74 -28.31
C PRO A 78 -41.82 -29.93 -27.64
N THR A 79 -41.15 -31.07 -27.48
CA THR A 79 -41.66 -32.19 -26.68
C THR A 79 -41.05 -32.16 -25.30
N ALA A 80 -41.86 -31.89 -24.28
CA ALA A 80 -41.48 -32.06 -22.88
C ALA A 80 -41.68 -33.52 -22.46
N ASP A 81 -40.74 -34.06 -21.68
CA ASP A 81 -41.00 -35.10 -20.67
C ASP A 81 -39.72 -35.40 -19.84
N PRO A 82 -39.68 -35.01 -18.56
CA PRO A 82 -38.86 -35.67 -17.55
C PRO A 82 -39.76 -36.53 -16.65
N THR A 83 -40.07 -37.75 -17.07
CA THR A 83 -40.77 -38.74 -16.25
C THR A 83 -39.79 -39.51 -15.37
N GLY A 84 -39.56 -39.01 -14.15
CA GLY A 84 -38.65 -39.61 -13.17
C GLY A 84 -39.11 -39.34 -11.74
N SER A 85 -40.05 -40.15 -11.24
CA SER A 85 -40.56 -40.06 -9.86
C SER A 85 -39.49 -40.48 -8.85
N PRO A 86 -39.22 -39.71 -7.78
CA PRO A 86 -38.40 -40.17 -6.67
C PRO A 86 -39.22 -41.09 -5.76
N THR A 87 -39.18 -42.40 -6.03
CA THR A 87 -39.71 -43.42 -5.12
C THR A 87 -38.72 -43.76 -3.99
N THR A 88 -39.28 -44.24 -2.88
CA THR A 88 -38.62 -44.65 -1.63
C THR A 88 -38.11 -43.52 -0.73
N GLY A 89 -38.93 -43.14 0.25
CA GLY A 89 -38.44 -42.48 1.46
C GLY A 89 -37.71 -43.45 2.40
N PRO A 90 -36.93 -42.96 3.38
CA PRO A 90 -36.16 -43.80 4.28
C PRO A 90 -37.08 -44.51 5.31
N THR A 91 -37.35 -45.79 5.07
CA THR A 91 -38.00 -46.66 6.06
C THR A 91 -36.95 -47.38 6.91
N ALA A 92 -36.40 -46.67 7.90
CA ALA A 92 -35.58 -47.27 8.94
C ALA A 92 -35.88 -46.61 10.29
N SER A 93 -36.74 -47.25 11.09
CA SER A 93 -36.96 -46.85 12.48
C SER A 93 -35.73 -47.20 13.31
N PRO A 94 -35.13 -46.26 14.07
CA PRO A 94 -34.01 -46.59 14.95
C PRO A 94 -34.50 -47.50 16.07
N THR A 95 -34.09 -48.77 16.01
CA THR A 95 -34.34 -49.76 17.07
C THR A 95 -33.21 -49.70 18.10
N ALA A 96 -33.55 -49.97 19.37
CA ALA A 96 -32.70 -49.91 20.56
C ALA A 96 -32.36 -48.48 21.06
N GLY A 97 -33.18 -47.99 21.99
CA GLY A 97 -32.71 -46.98 22.95
C GLY A 97 -31.69 -47.59 23.93
N PRO A 98 -30.83 -46.78 24.56
CA PRO A 98 -29.76 -47.28 25.42
C PRO A 98 -30.30 -47.90 26.71
N THR A 99 -30.34 -49.23 26.79
CA THR A 99 -30.52 -49.96 28.05
C THR A 99 -29.20 -49.99 28.82
N GLY A 100 -28.80 -48.82 29.32
CA GLY A 100 -27.68 -48.65 30.23
C GLY A 100 -28.08 -47.69 31.34
N THR A 101 -28.28 -48.19 32.56
CA THR A 101 -28.42 -47.34 33.75
C THR A 101 -27.13 -46.54 33.94
N PRO A 102 -27.19 -45.22 34.19
CA PRO A 102 -25.99 -44.44 34.47
C PRO A 102 -25.37 -44.90 35.80
N THR A 103 -24.24 -45.60 35.71
CA THR A 103 -23.45 -46.06 36.86
C THR A 103 -22.76 -44.87 37.51
N ALA A 104 -23.06 -44.64 38.80
CA ALA A 104 -22.41 -43.69 39.71
C ALA A 104 -22.36 -42.20 39.27
N GLY A 105 -22.88 -41.31 40.13
CA GLY A 105 -22.72 -39.87 39.96
C GLY A 105 -21.25 -39.44 40.08
N PRO A 106 -20.89 -38.22 39.64
CA PRO A 106 -19.53 -37.72 39.73
C PRO A 106 -19.08 -37.64 41.19
N THR A 107 -18.10 -38.47 41.55
CA THR A 107 -17.38 -38.39 42.82
C THR A 107 -16.50 -37.15 42.82
N GLU A 108 -16.58 -36.38 43.91
CA GLU A 108 -15.74 -35.22 44.27
C GLU A 108 -15.79 -34.01 43.32
N SER A 109 -16.42 -32.94 43.82
CA SER A 109 -16.26 -31.59 43.30
C SER A 109 -14.80 -31.15 43.48
N PRO A 110 -14.12 -30.64 42.44
CA PRO A 110 -12.74 -30.21 42.55
C PRO A 110 -12.63 -29.01 43.50
N THR A 111 -12.24 -29.27 44.75
CA THR A 111 -11.94 -28.23 45.75
C THR A 111 -10.52 -27.71 45.56
N ALA A 112 -10.25 -27.25 44.33
CA ALA A 112 -9.11 -26.42 44.02
C ALA A 112 -9.65 -25.02 43.75
N THR A 113 -9.53 -24.13 44.74
CA THR A 113 -9.67 -22.69 44.49
C THR A 113 -8.71 -22.33 43.36
N PRO A 114 -9.13 -21.64 42.30
CA PRO A 114 -8.21 -21.22 41.25
C PRO A 114 -7.10 -20.40 41.91
N THR A 115 -5.85 -20.83 41.71
CA THR A 115 -4.68 -19.99 42.00
C THR A 115 -4.96 -18.63 41.35
N PRO A 116 -4.79 -17.50 42.06
CA PRO A 116 -4.91 -16.20 41.43
C PRO A 116 -4.03 -16.19 40.18
N GLY A 117 -4.66 -16.06 39.01
CA GLY A 117 -3.92 -15.76 37.78
C GLY A 117 -3.09 -14.50 38.01
N PRO A 118 -1.98 -14.31 37.30
CA PRO A 118 -1.12 -13.16 37.53
C PRO A 118 -1.93 -11.86 37.43
N THR A 119 -2.20 -11.23 38.58
CA THR A 119 -2.92 -9.96 38.68
C THR A 119 -2.03 -8.76 38.33
N GLY A 120 -0.83 -9.02 37.82
CA GLY A 120 -0.12 -8.05 37.02
C GLY A 120 -0.85 -7.87 35.70
N SER A 121 -1.57 -6.76 35.56
CA SER A 121 -1.59 -6.07 34.27
C SER A 121 -0.14 -6.07 33.75
N PRO A 122 0.13 -6.47 32.50
CA PRO A 122 1.46 -6.30 31.94
C PRO A 122 1.87 -4.83 32.18
N ALA A 123 3.09 -4.62 32.68
CA ALA A 123 3.62 -3.27 32.78
C ALA A 123 3.55 -2.67 31.37
N PRO A 124 3.03 -1.44 31.19
CA PRO A 124 2.90 -0.86 29.87
C PRO A 124 4.26 -0.92 29.19
N ALA A 125 4.29 -1.49 27.97
CA ALA A 125 5.52 -1.71 27.23
C ALA A 125 6.33 -0.41 27.24
N GLU A 126 7.59 -0.49 27.69
CA GLU A 126 8.46 0.69 27.79
C GLU A 126 8.54 1.33 26.41
N ARG A 127 8.12 2.59 26.30
CA ARG A 127 8.15 3.34 25.04
C ARG A 127 9.37 4.23 24.99
N VAL A 128 10.02 4.26 23.84
CA VAL A 128 11.17 5.12 23.53
C VAL A 128 10.81 6.06 22.39
N THR A 129 11.38 7.26 22.41
CA THR A 129 11.23 8.22 21.31
C THR A 129 12.23 7.93 20.20
N TYR A 130 11.75 7.73 18.98
CA TYR A 130 12.57 7.89 17.78
C TYR A 130 12.32 9.27 17.17
N SER A 131 13.38 9.95 16.73
CA SER A 131 13.29 11.27 16.12
C SER A 131 14.35 11.46 15.05
N GLY A 132 14.07 12.36 14.10
CA GLY A 132 15.01 12.64 13.01
C GLY A 132 14.61 13.86 12.19
N THR A 133 15.30 14.04 11.07
CA THR A 133 14.96 15.04 10.06
C THR A 133 15.07 14.40 8.68
N ALA A 134 14.05 14.59 7.85
CA ALA A 134 13.97 14.05 6.50
C ALA A 134 13.35 15.10 5.58
N ALA A 135 14.00 15.39 4.45
CA ALA A 135 13.55 16.46 3.54
C ALA A 135 13.20 17.78 4.26
N ASP A 136 14.05 18.26 5.17
CA ASP A 136 13.83 19.46 6.00
C ASP A 136 12.70 19.36 7.06
N ALA A 137 11.89 18.30 7.07
CA ALA A 137 10.90 18.06 8.12
C ALA A 137 11.55 17.37 9.32
N ALA A 138 11.54 18.02 10.47
CA ALA A 138 11.83 17.37 11.75
C ALA A 138 10.61 16.57 12.20
N PHE A 139 10.81 15.38 12.76
CA PHE A 139 9.71 14.53 13.23
C PHE A 139 10.13 13.71 14.44
N ALA A 140 9.15 13.22 15.18
CA ALA A 140 9.33 12.18 16.20
C ALA A 140 8.10 11.28 16.32
N PHE A 141 8.29 10.08 16.85
CA PHE A 141 7.23 9.16 17.27
C PHE A 141 7.74 8.26 18.41
N GLU A 142 6.82 7.70 19.19
CA GLU A 142 7.13 6.73 20.23
C GLU A 142 6.92 5.30 19.71
N LEU A 143 7.79 4.38 20.10
CA LEU A 143 7.66 2.95 19.78
C LEU A 143 8.07 2.09 20.99
N PRO A 144 7.60 0.83 21.10
CA PRO A 144 8.10 -0.10 22.11
C PRO A 144 9.63 -0.25 22.06
N ALA A 145 10.29 -0.25 23.21
CA ALA A 145 11.75 -0.36 23.35
C ALA A 145 12.34 -1.68 22.78
N THR A 146 11.50 -2.66 22.52
CA THR A 146 11.84 -3.94 21.89
C THR A 146 11.82 -3.88 20.35
N TRP A 147 11.29 -2.80 19.76
CA TRP A 147 11.30 -2.55 18.33
C TRP A 147 12.49 -1.66 17.97
N ARG A 148 12.89 -1.69 16.69
CA ARG A 148 14.00 -0.86 16.17
C ARG A 148 13.63 -0.24 14.83
N VAL A 149 14.33 0.82 14.44
CA VAL A 149 14.15 1.49 13.16
C VAL A 149 15.36 1.20 12.27
N ASP A 150 15.09 0.62 11.10
CA ASP A 150 16.08 0.24 10.09
C ASP A 150 16.01 1.16 8.88
N GLY A 151 17.19 1.53 8.36
CA GLY A 151 17.36 2.50 7.28
C GLY A 151 17.78 3.89 7.77
N GLU A 152 17.99 4.79 6.82
CA GLU A 152 18.40 6.18 7.07
C GLU A 152 17.70 7.09 6.05
N PHE A 153 17.31 8.29 6.49
CA PHE A 153 16.76 9.31 5.59
C PHE A 153 17.87 10.09 4.89
N SER A 154 17.61 10.47 3.64
CA SER A 154 18.48 11.40 2.89
C SER A 154 17.97 12.84 2.99
N GLY A 155 18.79 13.80 2.55
CA GLY A 155 18.38 15.20 2.45
C GLY A 155 17.19 15.47 1.51
N VAL A 156 16.85 14.54 0.61
CA VAL A 156 15.66 14.63 -0.27
C VAL A 156 14.46 13.81 0.26
N GLY A 157 14.58 13.23 1.45
CA GLY A 157 13.60 12.32 2.03
C GLY A 157 14.04 10.86 1.99
N GLY A 158 13.08 9.94 2.01
CA GLY A 158 13.33 8.50 1.98
C GLY A 158 12.28 7.71 2.76
N THR A 159 12.60 6.46 3.08
CA THR A 159 11.78 5.56 3.89
C THR A 159 12.66 4.88 4.94
N VAL A 160 12.20 4.85 6.18
CA VAL A 160 12.71 3.95 7.22
C VAL A 160 11.65 2.91 7.58
N THR A 161 12.11 1.73 8.01
CA THR A 161 11.24 0.62 8.39
C THR A 161 11.32 0.41 9.89
N VAL A 162 10.18 0.41 10.59
CA VAL A 162 10.09 -0.08 11.96
C VAL A 162 9.97 -1.59 11.92
N VAL A 163 10.82 -2.29 12.65
CA VAL A 163 10.84 -3.75 12.70
C VAL A 163 10.71 -4.27 14.13
N GLY A 164 9.99 -5.38 14.26
CA GLY A 164 9.70 -6.05 15.52
C GLY A 164 10.90 -6.79 16.13
N PRO A 165 10.71 -7.41 17.31
CA PRO A 165 11.77 -8.12 18.03
C PRO A 165 12.24 -9.39 17.31
N ASP A 166 11.38 -9.95 16.45
CA ASP A 166 11.64 -11.08 15.55
C ASP A 166 12.32 -10.66 14.23
N GLY A 167 12.42 -9.35 13.97
CA GLY A 167 12.95 -8.77 12.75
C GLY A 167 11.92 -8.60 11.62
N ALA A 168 10.64 -8.90 11.85
CA ALA A 168 9.59 -8.65 10.86
C ALA A 168 9.31 -7.14 10.71
N PRO A 169 9.00 -6.63 9.51
CA PRO A 169 8.57 -5.24 9.34
C PRO A 169 7.17 -5.03 9.92
N LEU A 170 7.04 -4.00 10.77
CA LEU A 170 5.78 -3.61 11.43
C LEU A 170 5.24 -2.27 10.90
N GLY A 171 6.09 -1.44 10.30
CA GLY A 171 5.67 -0.17 9.72
C GLY A 171 6.74 0.52 8.89
N TYR A 172 6.33 1.50 8.10
CA TYR A 172 7.15 2.27 7.18
C TYR A 172 6.83 3.76 7.36
N LEU A 173 7.85 4.55 7.71
CA LEU A 173 7.76 6.01 7.69
C LEU A 173 8.48 6.52 6.45
N THR A 174 7.72 7.11 5.54
CA THR A 174 8.23 7.72 4.30
C THR A 174 7.98 9.22 4.34
N VAL A 175 9.01 10.01 4.04
CA VAL A 175 8.94 11.48 3.99
C VAL A 175 9.44 11.95 2.62
N LEU A 176 8.65 12.78 1.95
CA LEU A 176 8.87 13.17 0.54
C LEU A 176 8.81 14.69 0.35
N GLN A 177 9.71 15.23 -0.50
CA GLN A 177 9.63 16.61 -0.99
C GLN A 177 8.43 16.88 -1.91
N ALA A 178 7.92 15.84 -2.55
CA ALA A 178 6.74 15.86 -3.40
C ALA A 178 6.08 14.49 -3.40
N TRP A 179 4.75 14.46 -3.42
CA TRP A 179 3.98 13.26 -3.71
C TRP A 179 2.98 13.59 -4.83
N GLY A 180 2.74 12.61 -5.70
CA GLY A 180 1.79 12.71 -6.79
C GLY A 180 1.55 11.34 -7.39
N ALA A 181 0.52 10.64 -6.89
CA ALA A 181 0.01 9.46 -7.57
C ALA A 181 -0.97 9.89 -8.66
N GLU A 182 -0.57 9.72 -9.92
CA GLU A 182 -1.46 9.83 -11.06
C GLU A 182 -1.99 8.44 -11.43
N CYS A 183 -3.29 8.34 -11.70
CA CYS A 183 -3.88 7.11 -12.22
C CYS A 183 -4.31 7.28 -13.67
N GLY A 184 -3.92 6.32 -14.52
CA GLY A 184 -4.40 6.24 -15.89
C GLY A 184 -5.89 5.90 -15.97
N PRO A 185 -6.50 6.04 -17.16
CA PRO A 185 -7.95 5.85 -17.35
C PRO A 185 -8.45 4.44 -16.99
N ASP A 186 -7.58 3.43 -17.04
CA ASP A 186 -7.91 2.02 -16.79
C ASP A 186 -7.64 1.54 -15.35
N CYS A 187 -7.44 2.47 -14.41
CA CYS A 187 -7.15 2.13 -13.02
C CYS A 187 -8.33 1.45 -12.31
N THR A 188 -8.17 0.17 -11.97
CA THR A 188 -9.10 -0.53 -11.07
C THR A 188 -8.91 -0.05 -9.63
N GLN A 189 -10.00 0.41 -9.01
CA GLN A 189 -10.09 0.66 -7.57
C GLN A 189 -11.02 -0.39 -6.94
N PRO A 190 -10.48 -1.50 -6.38
CA PRO A 190 -11.28 -2.48 -5.65
C PRO A 190 -11.88 -1.88 -4.37
N ALA A 191 -12.98 -2.48 -3.91
CA ALA A 191 -13.63 -2.06 -2.68
C ALA A 191 -12.71 -2.29 -1.46
N VAL A 192 -12.83 -1.41 -0.46
CA VAL A 192 -12.17 -1.56 0.83
C VAL A 192 -13.18 -1.52 1.97
N VAL A 193 -12.88 -2.21 3.06
CA VAL A 193 -13.65 -2.20 4.31
C VAL A 193 -12.88 -1.35 5.31
N HIS A 194 -13.57 -0.39 5.95
CA HIS A 194 -13.02 0.38 7.06
C HIS A 194 -13.13 -0.44 8.35
N LEU A 195 -12.01 -0.60 9.07
CA LEU A 195 -11.92 -1.42 10.29
C LEU A 195 -11.74 -0.58 11.57
N GLY A 196 -11.55 0.73 11.46
CA GLY A 196 -11.49 1.64 12.60
C GLY A 196 -10.53 2.82 12.39
N ASP A 197 -10.71 3.85 13.21
CA ASP A 197 -9.86 5.03 13.30
C ASP A 197 -9.44 5.22 14.77
N VAL A 198 -8.17 5.56 15.02
CA VAL A 198 -7.65 6.00 16.33
C VAL A 198 -7.14 7.44 16.17
N PRO A 199 -7.48 8.39 17.06
CA PRO A 199 -7.00 9.77 16.93
C PRO A 199 -5.48 9.87 17.10
N GLY A 200 -4.84 10.75 16.33
CA GLY A 200 -3.45 11.15 16.57
C GLY A 200 -3.29 11.91 17.89
N GLU A 201 -2.13 11.78 18.52
CA GLU A 201 -1.83 12.41 19.81
C GLU A 201 -1.49 13.91 19.65
N ALA A 202 -1.12 14.36 18.45
CA ALA A 202 -0.81 15.75 18.13
C ALA A 202 -1.25 16.09 16.69
N ALA A 203 -1.70 17.33 16.47
CA ALA A 203 -1.97 17.84 15.13
C ALA A 203 -0.67 18.06 14.34
N LEU A 204 -0.69 17.77 13.03
CA LEU A 204 0.40 18.08 12.11
C LEU A 204 0.39 19.56 11.73
N SER A 205 1.59 20.10 11.51
CA SER A 205 1.81 21.53 11.24
C SER A 205 1.13 22.09 9.97
N SER A 206 0.78 21.26 8.98
CA SER A 206 0.04 21.70 7.77
C SER A 206 -1.36 21.07 7.67
N SER A 207 -1.49 19.74 7.82
CA SER A 207 -2.80 19.05 7.69
C SER A 207 -3.66 19.02 8.95
N GLY A 208 -3.23 19.58 10.08
CA GLY A 208 -4.03 19.64 11.30
C GLY A 208 -4.22 18.28 11.98
N GLU A 209 -5.41 18.03 12.54
CA GLU A 209 -5.71 16.75 13.22
C GLU A 209 -5.67 15.57 12.24
N PHE A 210 -5.22 14.41 12.72
CA PHE A 210 -5.16 13.18 11.93
C PHE A 210 -5.72 11.99 12.70
N VAL A 211 -6.08 10.95 11.97
CA VAL A 211 -6.44 9.64 12.50
C VAL A 211 -5.49 8.57 11.96
N VAL A 212 -5.22 7.55 12.76
CA VAL A 212 -4.63 6.29 12.30
C VAL A 212 -5.78 5.40 11.85
N ARG A 213 -5.94 5.31 10.53
CA ARG A 213 -7.05 4.58 9.88
C ARG A 213 -6.60 3.20 9.45
N SER A 214 -7.41 2.19 9.78
CA SER A 214 -7.25 0.81 9.32
C SER A 214 -8.27 0.47 8.23
N VAL A 215 -7.80 0.00 7.07
CA VAL A 215 -8.63 -0.44 5.93
C VAL A 215 -8.15 -1.77 5.37
N ALA A 216 -9.07 -2.66 5.02
CA ALA A 216 -8.77 -3.95 4.39
C ALA A 216 -9.33 -4.02 2.96
N MET A 217 -8.56 -4.58 2.03
CA MET A 217 -8.97 -4.83 0.64
C MET A 217 -8.84 -6.31 0.32
N ASP A 218 -9.88 -6.92 -0.24
CA ASP A 218 -9.90 -8.34 -0.64
C ASP A 218 -9.72 -8.49 -2.17
N LEU A 219 -8.64 -9.16 -2.56
CA LEU A 219 -8.31 -9.50 -3.95
C LEU A 219 -8.41 -11.01 -4.25
N THR A 220 -9.15 -11.79 -3.45
CA THR A 220 -9.45 -13.22 -3.71
C THR A 220 -10.00 -13.44 -5.13
N SER A 221 -10.88 -12.55 -5.60
CA SER A 221 -11.47 -12.57 -6.95
C SER A 221 -10.53 -12.04 -8.04
N SER A 222 -9.41 -11.42 -7.66
CA SER A 222 -8.51 -10.64 -8.53
C SER A 222 -7.04 -11.05 -8.38
N PRO A 223 -6.68 -12.34 -8.54
CA PRO A 223 -5.32 -12.84 -8.29
C PRO A 223 -4.26 -12.18 -9.20
N ARG A 224 -4.62 -11.74 -10.40
CA ARG A 224 -3.72 -10.93 -11.25
C ARG A 224 -3.35 -9.62 -10.57
N LEU A 225 -4.33 -8.92 -9.98
CA LEU A 225 -4.12 -7.63 -9.32
C LEU A 225 -3.33 -7.79 -8.02
N ARG A 226 -3.63 -8.84 -7.24
CA ARG A 226 -2.84 -9.26 -6.07
C ARG A 226 -1.37 -9.49 -6.43
N ASN A 227 -1.11 -10.31 -7.45
CA ASN A 227 0.24 -10.68 -7.86
C ASN A 227 1.07 -9.49 -8.37
N VAL A 228 0.50 -8.57 -9.17
CA VAL A 228 1.27 -7.39 -9.65
C VAL A 228 1.57 -6.36 -8.57
N ASN A 229 0.86 -6.39 -7.44
CA ASN A 229 1.15 -5.57 -6.26
C ASN A 229 2.00 -6.32 -5.20
N GLY A 230 2.40 -7.56 -5.46
CA GLY A 230 3.29 -8.34 -4.59
C GLY A 230 2.70 -8.79 -3.26
N TRP A 231 1.37 -8.92 -3.15
CA TRP A 231 0.73 -9.39 -1.93
C TRP A 231 0.90 -10.91 -1.77
N GLN A 232 1.19 -11.34 -0.54
CA GLN A 232 1.44 -12.74 -0.20
C GLN A 232 0.14 -13.54 -0.05
N ASP A 233 -0.89 -12.91 0.53
CA ASP A 233 -2.24 -13.46 0.68
C ASP A 233 -3.31 -12.59 0.00
N ASN A 234 -4.56 -13.04 0.07
CA ASN A 234 -5.69 -12.45 -0.66
C ASN A 234 -6.11 -11.07 -0.16
N VAL A 235 -5.99 -10.82 1.13
CA VAL A 235 -6.44 -9.58 1.78
C VAL A 235 -5.23 -8.82 2.27
N ARG A 236 -5.17 -7.52 1.98
CA ARG A 236 -4.21 -6.61 2.61
C ARG A 236 -4.93 -5.68 3.57
N LEU A 237 -4.47 -5.69 4.81
CA LEU A 237 -4.73 -4.65 5.79
C LEU A 237 -3.68 -3.54 5.61
N MET A 238 -4.14 -2.29 5.51
CA MET A 238 -3.29 -1.11 5.66
C MET A 238 -3.77 -0.32 6.87
N THR A 239 -2.85 0.00 7.78
CA THR A 239 -3.09 0.91 8.91
C THR A 239 -2.18 2.12 8.75
N SER A 240 -2.72 3.33 8.64
CA SER A 240 -1.93 4.51 8.26
C SER A 240 -2.44 5.83 8.81
N LEU A 241 -1.51 6.76 9.03
CA LEU A 241 -1.79 8.17 9.28
C LEU A 241 -2.61 8.74 8.12
N THR A 242 -3.74 9.36 8.44
CA THR A 242 -4.70 9.94 7.49
C THR A 242 -5.24 11.25 8.06
N ASP A 243 -5.26 12.31 7.27
CA ASP A 243 -5.98 13.56 7.55
C ASP A 243 -7.40 13.28 8.11
N ALA A 244 -7.74 13.88 9.25
CA ALA A 244 -8.97 13.55 9.98
C ALA A 244 -10.25 14.01 9.27
N ASP A 245 -10.17 15.07 8.43
CA ASP A 245 -11.31 15.56 7.64
C ASP A 245 -11.58 14.67 6.41
N THR A 246 -10.65 13.77 6.06
CA THR A 246 -10.85 12.79 5.00
C THR A 246 -11.77 11.65 5.47
N PRO A 247 -12.96 11.44 4.88
CA PRO A 247 -13.85 10.36 5.26
C PRO A 247 -13.27 8.97 4.89
N PRO A 248 -13.67 7.89 5.58
CA PRO A 248 -13.24 6.54 5.22
C PRO A 248 -13.57 6.19 3.75
N PRO A 249 -12.60 5.74 2.95
CA PRO A 249 -12.82 5.40 1.55
C PRO A 249 -13.62 4.10 1.42
N THR A 250 -14.42 3.97 0.35
CA THR A 250 -15.14 2.73 0.01
C THR A 250 -14.42 1.91 -1.07
N ALA A 251 -13.46 2.51 -1.77
CA ALA A 251 -12.59 1.88 -2.76
C ALA A 251 -11.24 2.60 -2.82
N MET A 252 -10.16 1.89 -3.13
CA MET A 252 -8.79 2.45 -3.17
C MET A 252 -7.97 1.81 -4.29
N LEU A 253 -6.83 2.41 -4.61
CA LEU A 253 -5.82 1.79 -5.46
C LEU A 253 -4.95 0.83 -4.63
N PRO A 254 -4.68 -0.41 -5.07
CA PRO A 254 -3.88 -1.37 -4.30
C PRO A 254 -2.46 -0.89 -3.93
N HIS A 255 -1.89 0.05 -4.68
CA HIS A 255 -0.57 0.65 -4.44
C HIS A 255 -0.63 2.00 -3.69
N VAL A 256 -1.84 2.50 -3.38
CA VAL A 256 -2.11 3.72 -2.61
C VAL A 256 -3.21 3.44 -1.58
N MET A 257 -3.06 2.37 -0.80
CA MET A 257 -4.00 2.01 0.27
C MET A 257 -3.79 2.81 1.57
N TYR A 258 -2.88 3.79 1.57
CA TYR A 258 -2.48 4.58 2.74
C TYR A 258 -3.03 6.01 2.68
N GLY A 259 -3.22 6.62 3.84
CA GLY A 259 -3.43 8.06 3.99
C GLY A 259 -2.14 8.88 3.88
N LEU A 260 -2.29 10.20 3.83
CA LEU A 260 -1.21 11.17 3.80
C LEU A 260 -1.33 12.14 4.98
N GLY A 261 -0.19 12.61 5.48
CA GLY A 261 -0.09 13.80 6.34
C GLY A 261 0.78 14.87 5.70
N LEU A 262 0.52 16.13 6.00
CA LEU A 262 1.31 17.26 5.49
C LEU A 262 1.96 18.03 6.65
N VAL A 263 3.26 18.29 6.52
CA VAL A 263 4.11 18.91 7.55
C VAL A 263 4.76 20.15 6.97
N GLU A 264 4.59 21.33 7.58
CA GLU A 264 5.31 22.55 7.17
C GLU A 264 6.77 22.50 7.63
N THR A 265 7.69 22.88 6.75
CA THR A 265 9.13 22.95 7.10
C THR A 265 9.67 24.39 7.14
N GLY A 266 8.92 25.35 6.59
CA GLY A 266 9.42 26.69 6.30
C GLY A 266 10.52 26.74 5.21
N VAL A 267 10.92 25.59 4.64
CA VAL A 267 11.93 25.48 3.59
C VAL A 267 11.24 25.22 2.25
N VAL A 268 11.36 26.18 1.33
CA VAL A 268 10.87 26.06 -0.04
C VAL A 268 11.71 25.01 -0.78
N ALA A 269 11.11 23.87 -1.10
CA ALA A 269 11.75 22.82 -1.90
C ALA A 269 11.90 23.25 -3.37
N SER A 270 12.64 22.46 -4.16
CA SER A 270 12.94 22.73 -5.58
C SER A 270 11.69 22.82 -6.49
N ASN A 271 10.57 22.26 -6.04
CA ASN A 271 9.24 22.33 -6.66
C ASN A 271 8.40 23.55 -6.23
N GLY A 272 8.91 24.39 -5.32
CA GLY A 272 8.21 25.57 -4.77
C GLY A 272 7.31 25.29 -3.56
N ILE A 273 7.25 24.06 -3.05
CA ILE A 273 6.39 23.66 -1.92
C ILE A 273 7.10 23.85 -0.58
N THR A 274 6.41 24.36 0.44
CA THR A 274 6.92 24.56 1.81
C THR A 274 6.67 23.39 2.75
N TYR A 275 5.62 22.61 2.49
CA TYR A 275 5.33 21.37 3.21
C TYR A 275 6.08 20.15 2.65
N ARG A 276 6.04 19.05 3.40
CA ARG A 276 6.47 17.71 2.98
C ARG A 276 5.32 16.73 3.17
N THR A 277 5.26 15.73 2.31
CA THR A 277 4.29 14.64 2.43
C THR A 277 4.88 13.56 3.32
N VAL A 278 4.14 13.19 4.36
CA VAL A 278 4.43 12.07 5.24
C VAL A 278 3.46 10.93 4.93
N ILE A 279 3.99 9.73 4.77
CA ILE A 279 3.24 8.48 4.77
C ILE A 279 3.80 7.67 5.94
N PHE A 280 3.02 7.49 7.00
CA PHE A 280 3.36 6.56 8.08
C PHE A 280 2.31 5.45 8.07
N SER A 281 2.72 4.24 7.68
CA SER A 281 1.81 3.14 7.44
C SER A 281 2.38 1.79 7.89
N SER A 282 1.49 0.81 8.04
CA SER A 282 1.76 -0.59 8.32
C SER A 282 0.91 -1.44 7.39
N ALA A 283 1.48 -2.52 6.84
CA ALA A 283 0.84 -3.35 5.83
C ALA A 283 1.00 -4.83 6.18
N HIS A 284 -0.11 -5.53 6.37
CA HIS A 284 -0.14 -6.96 6.72
C HIS A 284 -1.07 -7.71 5.76
N ASP A 285 -0.65 -8.89 5.34
CA ASP A 285 -1.40 -9.76 4.43
C ASP A 285 -2.10 -10.88 5.21
N PHE A 286 -3.35 -11.17 4.85
CA PHE A 286 -4.22 -12.15 5.50
C PHE A 286 -4.97 -13.01 4.49
N PRO A 287 -5.25 -14.29 4.80
CA PRO A 287 -5.97 -15.18 3.89
C PRO A 287 -7.44 -14.78 3.69
N THR A 288 -8.05 -14.08 4.66
CA THR A 288 -9.45 -13.65 4.67
C THR A 288 -9.63 -12.32 5.41
N VAL A 289 -10.76 -11.63 5.18
CA VAL A 289 -11.09 -10.37 5.87
C VAL A 289 -11.30 -10.61 7.38
N ALA A 290 -11.93 -11.73 7.76
CA ALA A 290 -12.14 -12.09 9.17
C ALA A 290 -10.81 -12.26 9.94
N ALA A 291 -9.74 -12.76 9.29
CA ALA A 291 -8.42 -12.83 9.92
C ALA A 291 -7.78 -11.45 10.10
N ALA A 292 -8.03 -10.51 9.19
CA ALA A 292 -7.61 -9.12 9.36
C ALA A 292 -8.40 -8.41 10.47
N GLU A 293 -9.70 -8.67 10.59
CA GLU A 293 -10.56 -8.16 11.69
C GLU A 293 -10.09 -8.69 13.06
N GLU A 294 -9.73 -9.98 13.15
CA GLU A 294 -9.14 -10.57 14.36
C GLU A 294 -7.79 -9.92 14.71
N TYR A 295 -6.93 -9.71 13.71
CA TYR A 295 -5.64 -9.04 13.92
C TYR A 295 -5.79 -7.59 14.40
N VAL A 296 -6.79 -6.85 13.93
CA VAL A 296 -7.05 -5.46 14.39
C VAL A 296 -7.35 -5.39 15.90
N ALA A 297 -7.84 -6.47 16.50
CA ALA A 297 -8.04 -6.58 17.95
C ALA A 297 -6.78 -6.96 18.75
N SER A 298 -5.67 -7.32 18.10
CA SER A 298 -4.45 -7.80 18.75
C SER A 298 -3.66 -6.70 19.48
N GLU A 299 -2.85 -7.09 20.46
CA GLU A 299 -1.96 -6.17 21.17
C GLU A 299 -0.90 -5.56 20.23
N GLU A 300 -0.36 -6.34 19.30
CA GLU A 300 0.60 -5.86 18.30
C GLU A 300 0.01 -4.75 17.43
N HIS A 301 -1.21 -4.96 16.90
CA HIS A 301 -1.88 -3.93 16.11
C HIS A 301 -2.19 -2.66 16.92
N GLN A 302 -2.57 -2.80 18.19
CA GLN A 302 -2.76 -1.65 19.09
C GLN A 302 -1.44 -0.91 19.34
N GLN A 303 -0.31 -1.60 19.46
CA GLN A 303 1.02 -1.00 19.56
C GLN A 303 1.41 -0.28 18.25
N ILE A 304 1.10 -0.84 17.07
CA ILE A 304 1.29 -0.20 15.76
C ILE A 304 0.44 1.08 15.65
N GLN A 305 -0.84 1.01 16.04
CA GLN A 305 -1.73 2.18 16.05
C GLN A 305 -1.20 3.27 16.99
N ALA A 306 -0.80 2.93 18.22
CA ALA A 306 -0.22 3.88 19.17
C ALA A 306 1.09 4.51 18.66
N MET A 307 1.95 3.72 17.99
CA MET A 307 3.17 4.23 17.37
C MET A 307 2.86 5.29 16.30
N ILE A 308 1.95 5.00 15.36
CA ILE A 308 1.59 5.95 14.30
C ILE A 308 0.84 7.16 14.90
N ALA A 309 -0.01 6.97 15.92
CA ALA A 309 -0.75 8.04 16.58
C ALA A 309 0.17 9.03 17.31
N SER A 310 1.28 8.56 17.87
CA SER A 310 2.27 9.41 18.57
C SER A 310 3.16 10.25 17.64
N PHE A 311 2.98 10.13 16.32
CA PHE A 311 3.75 10.88 15.33
C PHE A 311 3.46 12.38 15.41
N ARG A 312 4.53 13.18 15.39
CA ARG A 312 4.49 14.64 15.51
C ARG A 312 5.57 15.29 14.65
N ALA A 313 5.21 16.36 13.94
CA ALA A 313 6.08 17.10 13.03
C ALA A 313 5.55 18.53 12.71
#